data_AF-A0A8T6WAE9-F1
#
_entry.id   AF-A0A8T6WAE9-F1
#
_cell.length_a   1.000
_cell.length_b   1.000
_cell.length_c   1.000
_cell.angle_alpha   90.00
_cell.angle_beta   90.00
_cell.angle_gamma   90.00
#
_symmetry.space_group_name_H-M   'P 1'
#
loop_
_entity.id
_entity.type
_entity.pdbx_description
1 polymer ?
#
loop_
_entity_poly.entity_id
_entity_poly.type
_entity_poly.pdbx_seq_one_letter_code
_entity_poly.pdbx_strand_id
1 'polypeptide(L)'
;QFNLPHGVWIEEDKHIYVADRENHRIQIFDMEGGFLKEWTDFKQPCHVFIDKEKRVYVPELQARMSVLDLNGNIVSRWGEEKSKAPGLFIAPHASWVDSHGALYIGETLEGSRIQKFTLKK
;
A
#
# COMPACT_ATOMS: atom_id res chain seq x y z
N GLN A 1 17.21 8.55 -6.09
CA GLN A 1 17.91 7.57 -5.22
C GLN A 1 16.91 7.00 -4.23
N PHE A 2 16.97 5.68 -3.95
CA PHE A 2 16.12 5.02 -2.95
C PHE A 2 16.61 5.27 -1.52
N ASN A 3 15.70 5.20 -0.55
CA ASN A 3 15.97 5.21 0.88
C ASN A 3 15.04 4.21 1.60
N LEU A 4 15.61 3.06 1.96
CA LEU A 4 14.89 1.90 2.50
C LEU A 4 13.69 1.47 1.62
N PRO A 5 13.92 1.11 0.34
CA PRO A 5 12.85 0.55 -0.49
C PRO A 5 12.35 -0.75 0.14
N HIS A 6 11.03 -0.93 0.18
CA HIS A 6 10.43 -1.93 1.06
C HIS A 6 9.45 -2.88 0.38
N GLY A 7 8.76 -2.42 -0.67
CA GLY A 7 7.79 -3.23 -1.42
C GLY A 7 7.95 -2.98 -2.91
N VAL A 8 7.68 -4.00 -3.71
CA VAL A 8 7.68 -3.91 -5.17
C VAL A 8 6.50 -4.66 -5.74
N TRP A 9 5.91 -4.12 -6.81
CA TRP A 9 4.86 -4.77 -7.57
C TRP A 9 5.06 -4.50 -9.06
N ILE A 10 4.77 -5.51 -9.89
CA ILE A 10 4.81 -5.39 -11.35
C ILE A 10 3.37 -5.50 -11.83
N GLU A 11 2.89 -4.46 -12.50
CA GLU A 11 1.55 -4.43 -13.09
C GLU A 11 1.54 -5.03 -14.49
N GLU A 12 0.39 -5.53 -14.94
CA GLU A 12 0.24 -6.14 -16.28
C GLU A 12 0.63 -5.19 -17.42
N ASP A 13 0.45 -3.88 -17.21
CA ASP A 13 0.87 -2.82 -18.14
C ASP A 13 2.39 -2.57 -18.15
N LYS A 14 3.17 -3.49 -17.56
CA LYS A 14 4.64 -3.48 -17.54
C LYS A 14 5.25 -2.27 -16.82
N HIS A 15 4.58 -1.80 -15.77
CA HIS A 15 5.13 -0.81 -14.86
C HIS A 15 5.56 -1.44 -13.54
N ILE A 16 6.72 -1.04 -13.04
CA ILE A 16 7.27 -1.47 -11.76
C ILE A 16 7.00 -0.39 -10.72
N TYR A 17 6.26 -0.72 -9.67
CA TYR A 17 5.96 0.16 -8.56
C TYR A 17 6.84 -0.20 -7.38
N VAL A 18 7.54 0.77 -6.79
CA VAL A 18 8.44 0.55 -5.65
C VAL A 18 8.03 1.46 -4.49
N ALA A 19 7.71 0.88 -3.34
CA ALA A 19 7.50 1.59 -2.10
C ALA A 19 8.85 2.00 -1.49
N ASP A 20 9.15 3.29 -1.55
CA ASP A 20 10.39 3.90 -1.08
C ASP A 20 10.14 4.53 0.30
N ARG A 21 10.31 3.71 1.34
CA ARG A 21 9.72 3.94 2.67
C ARG A 21 10.15 5.28 3.28
N GLU A 22 11.46 5.47 3.44
CA GLU A 22 11.98 6.63 4.15
C GLU A 22 12.01 7.89 3.26
N ASN A 23 11.71 7.75 1.97
CA ASN A 23 11.42 8.88 1.09
C ASN A 23 9.92 9.18 0.96
N HIS A 24 9.05 8.48 1.69
CA HIS A 24 7.62 8.80 1.76
C HIS A 24 6.91 8.81 0.39
N ARG A 25 7.31 7.90 -0.50
CA ARG A 25 6.83 7.87 -1.89
C ARG A 25 6.71 6.46 -2.48
N ILE A 26 5.95 6.37 -3.56
CA ILE A 26 5.98 5.24 -4.50
C ILE A 26 6.66 5.73 -5.78
N GLN A 27 7.72 5.07 -6.23
CA GLN A 27 8.34 5.34 -7.53
C GLN A 27 7.86 4.34 -8.57
N ILE A 28 7.72 4.78 -9.83
CA ILE A 28 7.20 3.99 -10.94
C ILE A 28 8.23 3.99 -12.06
N PHE A 29 8.53 2.78 -12.56
CA PHE A 29 9.52 2.54 -13.60
C PHE A 29 8.93 1.73 -14.75
N ASP A 30 9.58 1.79 -15.91
CA ASP A 30 9.40 0.80 -16.97
C ASP A 30 10.17 -0.50 -16.65
N MET A 31 10.05 -1.51 -17.51
CA MET A 31 10.69 -2.82 -17.32
C MET A 31 12.21 -2.81 -17.55
N GLU A 32 12.72 -1.77 -18.19
CA GLU A 32 14.14 -1.51 -18.41
C GLU A 32 14.78 -0.76 -17.23
N GLY A 33 13.98 -0.37 -16.22
CA GLY A 33 14.41 0.36 -15.03
C GLY A 33 14.47 1.88 -15.22
N GLY A 34 13.94 2.41 -16.32
CA GLY A 34 13.76 3.82 -16.58
C GLY A 34 12.71 4.41 -15.64
N PHE A 35 13.08 5.49 -14.93
CA PHE A 35 12.15 6.20 -14.06
C PHE A 35 11.07 6.91 -14.88
N LEU A 36 9.80 6.70 -14.53
CA LEU A 36 8.67 7.31 -15.20
C LEU A 36 8.09 8.46 -14.38
N LYS A 37 7.76 8.20 -13.11
CA LYS A 37 7.13 9.18 -12.19
C LYS A 37 7.14 8.66 -10.75
N GLU A 38 6.70 9.51 -9.82
CA GLU A 38 6.50 9.14 -8.43
C GLU A 38 5.22 9.73 -7.86
N TRP A 39 4.71 9.09 -6.81
CA TRP A 39 3.61 9.56 -5.99
C TRP A 39 4.13 9.81 -4.57
N THR A 40 3.73 10.92 -3.98
CA THR A 40 4.17 11.36 -2.64
C THR A 40 2.99 11.38 -1.66
N ASP A 41 3.16 11.99 -0.49
CA ASP A 41 2.16 12.01 0.59
C ASP A 41 1.84 10.59 1.11
N PHE A 42 2.88 9.79 1.35
CA PHE A 42 2.82 8.54 2.10
C PHE A 42 3.52 8.69 3.46
N LYS A 43 3.07 7.97 4.48
CA LYS A 43 3.67 7.94 5.82
C LYS A 43 4.42 6.61 6.00
N GLN A 44 5.61 6.54 5.41
CA GLN A 44 6.46 5.34 5.37
C GLN A 44 5.74 4.14 4.71
N PRO A 45 5.53 4.16 3.37
CA PRO A 45 4.87 3.06 2.67
C PRO A 45 5.66 1.75 2.81
N CYS A 46 4.97 0.66 3.13
CA CYS A 46 5.58 -0.63 3.41
C CYS A 46 5.46 -1.64 2.27
N HIS A 47 4.36 -1.55 1.52
CA HIS A 47 4.01 -2.45 0.43
C HIS A 47 3.27 -1.67 -0.66
N VAL A 48 3.25 -2.21 -1.86
CA VAL A 48 2.37 -1.80 -2.94
C VAL A 48 1.82 -3.08 -3.56
N PHE A 49 0.50 -3.16 -3.68
CA PHE A 49 -0.20 -4.29 -4.30
C PHE A 49 -1.26 -3.72 -5.23
N ILE A 50 -1.38 -4.26 -6.43
CA ILE A 50 -2.41 -3.84 -7.38
C ILE A 50 -3.31 -5.04 -7.66
N ASP A 51 -4.62 -4.85 -7.52
CA ASP A 51 -5.59 -5.90 -7.77
C ASP A 51 -6.06 -5.94 -9.23
N LYS A 52 -6.89 -6.94 -9.56
CA LYS A 52 -7.48 -7.12 -10.90
C LYS A 52 -8.39 -5.97 -11.35
N GLU A 53 -8.89 -5.15 -10.41
CA GLU A 53 -9.70 -3.96 -10.69
C GLU A 53 -8.83 -2.70 -10.82
N LYS A 54 -7.51 -2.87 -10.86
CA LYS A 54 -6.52 -1.79 -11.01
C LYS A 54 -6.55 -0.79 -9.85
N ARG A 55 -6.89 -1.28 -8.65
CA ARG A 55 -6.76 -0.52 -7.39
C ARG A 55 -5.40 -0.80 -6.76
N VAL A 56 -4.74 0.26 -6.32
CA VAL A 56 -3.42 0.20 -5.68
C VAL A 56 -3.58 0.28 -4.17
N TYR A 57 -3.09 -0.72 -3.44
CA TYR A 57 -3.17 -0.83 -1.99
C TYR A 57 -1.81 -0.58 -1.37
N VAL A 58 -1.71 0.46 -0.55
CA VAL A 58 -0.47 0.88 0.11
C VAL A 58 -0.71 0.98 1.62
N PRO A 59 -0.29 -0.03 2.41
CA PRO A 59 -0.18 0.09 3.86
C PRO A 59 1.03 0.96 4.22
N GLU A 60 0.83 1.84 5.18
CA GLU A 60 1.78 2.88 5.56
C GLU A 60 2.09 2.76 7.06
N LEU A 61 3.37 2.59 7.40
CA LEU A 61 3.83 2.20 8.73
C LEU A 61 3.27 3.09 9.85
N GLN A 62 3.05 4.38 9.58
CA GLN A 62 2.44 5.30 10.55
C GLN A 62 0.91 5.24 10.53
N ALA A 63 0.38 4.03 10.75
CA ALA A 63 -1.02 3.75 11.03
C ALA A 63 -2.01 4.18 9.93
N ARG A 64 -1.61 4.14 8.66
CA ARG A 64 -2.49 4.55 7.56
C ARG A 64 -2.59 3.47 6.48
N MET A 65 -3.75 3.38 5.86
CA MET A 65 -4.00 2.58 4.67
C MET A 65 -4.46 3.51 3.55
N SER A 66 -3.78 3.46 2.40
CA SER A 66 -4.17 4.16 1.19
C SER A 66 -4.60 3.19 0.10
N VAL A 67 -5.70 3.51 -0.58
CA VAL A 67 -6.17 2.85 -1.80
C VAL A 67 -6.22 3.92 -2.90
N LEU A 68 -5.53 3.67 -4.01
CA LEU A 68 -5.41 4.58 -5.13
C LEU A 68 -5.89 3.93 -6.44
N ASP A 69 -6.08 4.74 -7.48
CA ASP A 69 -6.11 4.27 -8.86
C ASP A 69 -4.69 4.23 -9.48
N LEU A 70 -4.57 3.74 -10.71
CA LEU A 70 -3.29 3.69 -11.44
C LEU A 70 -2.71 5.05 -11.82
N ASN A 71 -3.47 6.14 -11.67
CA ASN A 71 -2.98 7.50 -11.87
C ASN A 71 -2.39 8.09 -10.59
N GLY A 72 -2.58 7.43 -9.44
CA GLY A 72 -2.16 7.90 -8.13
C GLY A 72 -3.22 8.76 -7.43
N ASN A 73 -4.46 8.77 -7.92
CA ASN A 73 -5.56 9.46 -7.24
C ASN A 73 -6.04 8.63 -6.06
N ILE A 74 -6.30 9.27 -4.92
CA ILE A 74 -6.82 8.59 -3.73
C ILE A 74 -8.28 8.17 -3.96
N VAL A 75 -8.53 6.87 -3.95
CA VAL A 75 -9.88 6.27 -3.96
C VAL A 75 -10.42 6.18 -2.53
N SER A 76 -9.58 5.77 -1.58
CA SER A 76 -9.91 5.73 -0.17
C SER A 76 -8.64 5.82 0.66
N ARG A 77 -8.74 6.42 1.85
CA ARG A 77 -7.64 6.50 2.80
C ARG A 77 -8.23 6.58 4.19
N TRP A 78 -7.75 5.73 5.08
CA TRP A 78 -8.24 5.70 6.46
C TRP A 78 -7.16 5.20 7.41
N GLY A 79 -7.48 5.26 8.71
CA GLY A 79 -6.50 5.13 9.79
C GLY A 79 -6.13 6.52 10.31
N GLU A 80 -4.84 6.77 10.48
CA GLU A 80 -4.20 7.98 11.03
C GLU A 80 -4.10 8.06 12.55
N GLU A 81 -4.76 7.16 13.26
CA GLU A 81 -4.60 6.96 14.70
C GLU A 81 -4.03 5.57 14.98
N LYS A 82 -2.97 5.52 15.79
CA LYS A 82 -2.37 4.25 16.25
C LYS A 82 -3.30 3.57 17.24
N SER A 83 -4.00 2.51 16.82
CA SER A 83 -4.96 1.81 17.68
C SER A 83 -5.21 0.37 17.21
N LYS A 84 -5.58 -0.49 18.16
CA LYS A 84 -6.08 -1.85 17.89
C LYS A 84 -7.60 -1.89 17.66
N ALA A 85 -8.30 -0.76 17.63
CA ALA A 85 -9.71 -0.74 17.28
C ALA A 85 -9.93 -1.31 15.86
N PRO A 86 -11.11 -1.92 15.57
CA PRO A 86 -11.43 -2.39 14.23
C PRO A 86 -11.32 -1.25 13.20
N GLY A 87 -10.55 -1.48 12.14
CA GLY A 87 -10.34 -0.49 11.07
C GLY A 87 -9.26 0.55 11.34
N LEU A 88 -8.66 0.56 12.53
CA LEU A 88 -7.45 1.33 12.84
C LEU A 88 -6.24 0.39 12.91
N PHE A 89 -5.04 0.96 12.88
CA PHE A 89 -3.82 0.19 12.69
C PHE A 89 -2.71 0.59 13.65
N ILE A 90 -1.85 -0.37 13.96
CA ILE A 90 -0.51 -0.15 14.48
C ILE A 90 0.46 -0.82 13.49
N ALA A 91 1.31 -0.02 12.85
CA ALA A 91 2.30 -0.50 11.89
C ALA A 91 1.72 -1.45 10.80
N PRO A 92 0.69 -1.02 10.04
CA PRO A 92 0.22 -1.81 8.91
C PRO A 92 1.33 -1.92 7.88
N HIS A 93 1.55 -3.13 7.38
CA HIS A 93 2.81 -3.46 6.74
C HIS A 93 2.63 -4.22 5.42
N ALA A 94 1.63 -5.08 5.31
CA ALA A 94 1.33 -5.83 4.10
C ALA A 94 -0.18 -5.80 3.83
N SER A 95 -0.54 -5.92 2.55
CA SER A 95 -1.92 -5.91 2.08
C SER A 95 -2.10 -6.96 0.97
N TRP A 96 -3.27 -7.61 0.94
CA TRP A 96 -3.66 -8.52 -0.14
C TRP A 96 -5.18 -8.57 -0.28
N VAL A 97 -5.69 -8.75 -1.49
CA VAL A 97 -7.13 -8.96 -1.76
C VAL A 97 -7.36 -10.38 -2.26
N ASP A 98 -8.31 -11.09 -1.65
CA ASP A 98 -8.68 -12.43 -2.10
C ASP A 98 -9.65 -12.42 -3.29
N SER A 99 -9.93 -13.61 -3.86
CA SER A 99 -10.83 -13.77 -5.00
C SER A 99 -12.28 -13.34 -4.75
N HIS A 100 -12.68 -13.18 -3.48
CA HIS A 100 -14.00 -12.72 -3.06
C HIS A 100 -14.03 -11.21 -2.76
N GLY A 101 -12.92 -10.50 -2.99
CA GLY A 101 -12.80 -9.07 -2.76
C GLY A 101 -12.57 -8.68 -1.30
N ALA A 102 -12.24 -9.63 -0.42
CA ALA A 102 -11.88 -9.29 0.96
C ALA A 102 -10.43 -8.80 1.02
N LEU A 103 -10.22 -7.66 1.69
CA LEU A 103 -8.91 -7.08 1.92
C LEU A 103 -8.33 -7.58 3.25
N TYR A 104 -7.10 -8.07 3.22
CA TYR A 104 -6.32 -8.48 4.38
C TYR A 104 -5.20 -7.48 4.59
N ILE A 105 -5.05 -6.98 5.81
CA ILE A 105 -3.97 -6.07 6.20
C ILE A 105 -3.22 -6.71 7.36
N GLY A 106 -1.93 -6.97 7.14
CA GLY A 106 -1.01 -7.46 8.16
C GLY A 106 -0.33 -6.31 8.89
N GLU A 107 -0.36 -6.34 10.21
CA GLU A 107 0.28 -5.38 11.10
C GLU A 107 1.48 -6.01 11.79
N THR A 108 2.61 -5.30 11.81
CA THR A 108 3.83 -5.73 12.52
C THR A 108 4.00 -4.98 13.85
N LEU A 109 5.17 -5.10 14.47
CA LEU A 109 5.51 -4.44 15.74
C LEU A 109 4.43 -4.73 16.80
N GLU A 110 3.92 -3.72 17.48
CA GLU A 110 2.92 -3.89 18.53
C GLU A 110 1.52 -4.23 17.98
N GLY A 111 1.29 -4.04 16.67
CA GLY A 111 0.05 -4.44 16.00
C GLY A 111 -0.14 -5.95 16.03
N SER A 112 0.86 -6.70 15.54
CA SER A 112 0.99 -8.16 15.62
C SER A 112 -0.33 -8.91 15.33
N ARG A 113 -1.01 -8.54 14.24
CA ARG A 113 -2.30 -9.13 13.85
C ARG A 113 -2.53 -9.03 12.35
N ILE A 114 -3.56 -9.73 11.88
CA ILE A 114 -4.13 -9.52 10.56
C ILE A 114 -5.57 -9.05 10.74
N GLN A 115 -5.95 -7.99 10.03
CA GLN A 115 -7.34 -7.56 9.92
C GLN A 115 -7.89 -7.93 8.55
N LYS A 116 -9.12 -8.46 8.54
CA LYS A 116 -9.87 -8.77 7.32
C LYS A 116 -11.02 -7.79 7.17
N PHE A 117 -11.13 -7.16 6.00
CA PHE A 117 -12.17 -6.23 5.62
C PHE A 117 -13.01 -6.86 4.51
N THR A 118 -14.33 -6.89 4.71
CA THR A 118 -15.28 -7.38 3.72
C THR A 118 -16.30 -6.31 3.44
N LEU A 119 -16.84 -6.30 2.22
CA LEU A 119 -18.01 -5.48 1.93
C LEU A 119 -19.16 -5.89 2.88
N LYS A 120 -19.87 -4.89 3.39
CA LYS A 120 -21.09 -5.13 4.16
C LYS A 120 -22.11 -5.73 3.20
N LYS A 121 -22.61 -6.93 3.54
CA LYS A 121 -23.74 -7.54 2.82
C LYS A 121 -25.03 -6.79 3.11
#